data_AF-A0A0Q8JFR9-F1
#
_entry.id   AF-A0A0Q8JFR9-F1
#
_cell.length_a   1.000
_cell.length_b   1.000
_cell.length_c   1.000
_cell.angle_alpha   90.00
_cell.angle_beta   90.00
_cell.angle_gamma   90.00
#
_symmetry.space_group_name_H-M   'P 1'
#
loop_
_entity.id
_entity.type
_entity.pdbx_description
1 polymer ?
#
loop_
_entity_poly.entity_id
_entity_poly.type
_entity_poly.pdbx_seq_one_letter_code
_entity_poly.pdbx_strand_id
1 'polypeptide(L)'
;MVRGLDRFREHFVGFSDRYVLIGGTAATVTMEEAGLEFRGTKDLDILLVVEALDSAFGDRMWQFVERAGYEIRQTSTGHPRFYRFERPADVAYPHMIELFSRRLDDLVLGDDAYLTPLPMDGTVSSLSAILLDDDYYAFVMEGRRQTDELAWIEADRLIPLKASAWLDLSAREAAGEPVDGRDIRKHLNDVFRLAQLLSGDQQIVLPGKVTQQFTEFLARADQEKIDLKQLKIVGTTQAETIARLRDIYRGP
;
A
#
# COMPACT_ATOMS: atom_id res chain seq x y z
N MET A 1 -10.09 -10.06 -10.73
CA MET A 1 -10.27 -8.71 -11.30
C MET A 1 -10.63 -7.72 -10.20
N VAL A 2 -9.75 -6.74 -9.97
CA VAL A 2 -9.96 -5.65 -9.01
C VAL A 2 -10.95 -4.64 -9.56
N ARG A 3 -11.96 -4.27 -8.78
CA ARG A 3 -12.98 -3.30 -9.22
C ARG A 3 -12.34 -1.96 -9.53
N GLY A 4 -12.56 -1.46 -10.75
CA GLY A 4 -12.12 -0.13 -11.17
C GLY A 4 -10.64 -0.01 -11.51
N LEU A 5 -9.85 -1.10 -11.42
CA LEU A 5 -8.45 -1.09 -11.80
C LEU A 5 -8.26 -0.84 -13.31
N ASP A 6 -9.07 -1.45 -14.17
CA ASP A 6 -8.98 -1.23 -15.62
C ASP A 6 -9.28 0.23 -15.99
N ARG A 7 -10.25 0.85 -15.33
CA ARG A 7 -10.54 2.28 -15.51
C ARG A 7 -9.39 3.16 -15.06
N PHE A 8 -8.77 2.83 -13.94
CA PHE A 8 -7.60 3.54 -13.45
C PHE A 8 -6.44 3.40 -14.45
N ARG A 9 -6.16 2.17 -14.88
CA ARG A 9 -5.14 1.85 -15.88
C ARG A 9 -5.32 2.66 -17.17
N GLU A 10 -6.51 2.65 -17.75
CA GLU A 10 -6.84 3.41 -18.96
C GLU A 10 -6.72 4.94 -18.76
N HIS A 11 -7.13 5.45 -17.61
CA HIS A 11 -7.12 6.90 -17.33
C HIS A 11 -5.70 7.43 -17.08
N PHE A 12 -4.82 6.61 -16.51
CA PHE A 12 -3.45 6.98 -16.12
C PHE A 12 -2.35 6.47 -17.07
N VAL A 13 -2.71 6.02 -18.28
CA VAL A 13 -1.72 5.72 -19.34
C VAL A 13 -0.77 6.91 -19.53
N GLY A 14 0.53 6.64 -19.55
CA GLY A 14 1.57 7.66 -19.68
C GLY A 14 1.91 8.42 -18.40
N PHE A 15 1.32 8.07 -17.26
CA PHE A 15 1.65 8.61 -15.93
C PHE A 15 2.17 7.54 -14.96
N SER A 16 2.50 6.34 -15.45
CA SER A 16 2.97 5.21 -14.63
C SER A 16 4.27 5.48 -13.88
N ASP A 17 5.05 6.48 -14.29
CA ASP A 17 6.26 6.91 -13.61
C ASP A 17 5.99 7.83 -12.40
N ARG A 18 4.75 8.33 -12.25
CA ARG A 18 4.34 9.29 -11.21
C ARG A 18 3.76 8.65 -9.95
N TYR A 19 3.45 7.35 -10.00
CA TYR A 19 2.85 6.63 -8.89
C TYR A 19 3.30 5.17 -8.84
N VAL A 20 2.99 4.49 -7.74
CA VAL A 20 3.18 3.05 -7.55
C VAL A 20 1.96 2.51 -6.80
N LEU A 21 1.27 1.53 -7.39
CA LEU A 21 0.24 0.79 -6.66
C LEU A 21 0.87 -0.08 -5.58
N ILE A 22 0.35 0.04 -4.38
CA ILE A 22 0.72 -0.77 -3.23
C ILE A 22 -0.53 -1.52 -2.71
N GLY A 23 -0.47 -1.99 -1.47
CA GLY A 23 -1.70 -2.34 -0.76
C GLY A 23 -2.39 -3.60 -1.29
N GLY A 24 -3.73 -3.61 -1.28
CA GLY A 24 -4.50 -4.80 -1.68
C GLY A 24 -4.52 -5.05 -3.18
N THR A 25 -4.48 -3.98 -3.96
CA THR A 25 -4.63 -4.04 -5.42
C THR A 25 -3.36 -4.58 -6.06
N ALA A 26 -2.19 -4.08 -5.66
CA ALA A 26 -0.91 -4.63 -6.10
C ALA A 26 -0.76 -6.11 -5.72
N ALA A 27 -1.21 -6.51 -4.53
CA ALA A 27 -1.22 -7.91 -4.11
C ALA A 27 -2.14 -8.78 -5.00
N THR A 28 -3.28 -8.24 -5.44
CA THR A 28 -4.17 -8.96 -6.36
C THR A 28 -3.52 -9.13 -7.73
N VAL A 29 -2.93 -8.07 -8.29
CA VAL A 29 -2.21 -8.12 -9.58
C VAL A 29 -1.11 -9.18 -9.50
N THR A 30 -0.25 -9.11 -8.49
CA THR A 30 0.90 -10.03 -8.32
C THR A 30 0.46 -11.49 -8.19
N MET A 31 -0.63 -11.75 -7.45
CA MET A 31 -1.14 -13.11 -7.27
C MET A 31 -1.82 -13.65 -8.53
N GLU A 32 -2.61 -12.82 -9.22
CA GLU A 32 -3.28 -13.19 -10.47
C GLU A 32 -2.26 -13.50 -11.59
N GLU A 33 -1.17 -12.74 -11.68
CA GLU A 33 -0.05 -12.99 -12.60
C GLU A 33 0.61 -14.37 -12.37
N ALA A 34 0.64 -14.83 -11.11
CA ALA A 34 1.11 -16.17 -10.74
C ALA A 34 0.03 -17.26 -10.83
N GLY A 35 -1.17 -16.94 -11.32
CA GLY A 35 -2.30 -17.88 -11.42
C GLY A 35 -2.92 -18.27 -10.08
N LEU A 36 -2.69 -17.48 -9.02
CA LEU A 36 -3.25 -17.70 -7.70
C LEU A 36 -4.40 -16.73 -7.41
N GLU A 37 -5.40 -17.20 -6.66
CA GLU A 37 -6.46 -16.33 -6.15
C GLU A 37 -5.96 -15.48 -4.97
N PHE A 38 -6.35 -14.21 -4.94
CA PHE A 38 -6.21 -13.35 -3.79
C PHE A 38 -7.56 -12.91 -3.26
N ARG A 39 -7.62 -12.49 -1.99
CA ARG A 39 -8.86 -11.91 -1.46
C ARG A 39 -9.21 -10.65 -2.27
N GLY A 40 -10.48 -10.49 -2.63
CA GLY A 40 -10.90 -9.28 -3.34
C GLY A 40 -10.60 -8.02 -2.53
N THR A 41 -10.09 -7.00 -3.21
CA THR A 41 -10.05 -5.62 -2.73
C THR A 41 -10.89 -4.74 -3.65
N LYS A 42 -11.36 -3.62 -3.11
CA LYS A 42 -12.04 -2.57 -3.88
C LYS A 42 -11.33 -1.22 -3.76
N ASP A 43 -10.22 -1.20 -3.03
CA ASP A 43 -9.52 0.02 -2.65
C ASP A 43 -8.21 0.13 -3.44
N LEU A 44 -7.86 1.34 -3.86
CA LEU A 44 -6.57 1.67 -4.44
C LEU A 44 -5.71 2.38 -3.41
N ASP A 45 -4.59 1.75 -3.07
CA ASP A 45 -3.53 2.35 -2.25
C ASP A 45 -2.42 2.78 -3.22
N ILE A 46 -2.16 4.09 -3.29
CA ILE A 46 -1.28 4.70 -4.30
C ILE A 46 -0.16 5.45 -3.59
N LEU A 47 1.08 5.00 -3.78
CA LEU A 47 2.26 5.78 -3.43
C LEU A 47 2.59 6.76 -4.55
N LEU A 48 2.67 8.04 -4.25
CA LEU A 48 3.01 9.09 -5.19
C LEU A 48 4.52 9.33 -5.21
N VAL A 49 5.07 9.42 -6.41
CA VAL A 49 6.49 9.73 -6.65
C VAL A 49 6.62 11.24 -6.73
N VAL A 50 6.77 11.88 -5.57
CA VAL A 50 6.69 13.35 -5.42
C VAL A 50 7.66 14.12 -6.31
N GLU A 51 8.82 13.52 -6.61
CA GLU A 51 9.86 14.09 -7.48
C GLU A 51 9.46 14.11 -8.96
N ALA A 52 8.47 13.31 -9.33
CA ALA A 52 7.96 13.17 -10.67
C ALA A 52 6.64 13.94 -10.85
N LEU A 53 5.98 14.37 -9.78
CA LEU A 53 4.68 15.03 -9.88
C LEU A 53 4.76 16.37 -10.63
N ASP A 54 3.75 16.61 -11.44
CA ASP A 54 3.53 17.86 -12.16
C ASP A 54 2.04 18.22 -12.15
N SER A 55 1.70 19.42 -12.62
CA SER A 55 0.32 19.88 -12.68
C SER A 55 -0.57 19.01 -13.57
N ALA A 56 0.00 18.40 -14.62
CA ALA A 56 -0.73 17.52 -15.52
C ALA A 56 -1.21 16.23 -14.81
N PHE A 57 -0.37 15.66 -13.93
CA PHE A 57 -0.78 14.54 -13.08
C PHE A 57 -1.88 14.97 -12.09
N GLY A 58 -1.73 16.16 -11.49
CA GLY A 58 -2.73 16.73 -10.60
C GLY A 58 -4.12 16.86 -11.22
N ASP A 59 -4.17 17.47 -12.40
CA ASP A 59 -5.38 17.60 -13.20
C ASP A 59 -5.95 16.23 -13.55
N ARG A 60 -5.08 15.25 -13.87
CA ARG A 60 -5.50 13.89 -14.18
C ARG A 60 -6.16 13.21 -12.99
N MET A 61 -5.57 13.34 -11.80
CA MET A 61 -6.12 12.82 -10.55
C MET A 61 -7.49 13.45 -10.24
N TRP A 62 -7.61 14.77 -10.31
CA TRP A 62 -8.88 15.44 -10.05
C TRP A 62 -9.96 15.06 -11.06
N GLN A 63 -9.63 14.97 -12.35
CA GLN A 63 -10.56 14.46 -13.35
C GLN A 63 -11.04 13.03 -13.04
N PHE A 64 -10.16 12.16 -12.52
CA PHE A 64 -10.55 10.82 -12.10
C PHE A 64 -11.53 10.88 -10.92
N VAL A 65 -11.21 11.71 -9.93
CA VAL A 65 -12.00 11.87 -8.70
C VAL A 65 -13.40 12.43 -9.01
N GLU A 66 -13.47 13.48 -9.83
CA GLU A 66 -14.71 14.15 -10.23
C GLU A 66 -15.59 13.25 -11.10
N ARG A 67 -15.00 12.53 -12.08
CA ARG A 67 -15.75 11.60 -12.95
C ARG A 67 -16.39 10.46 -12.16
N ALA A 68 -15.70 9.96 -11.14
CA ALA A 68 -16.22 8.93 -10.25
C ALA A 68 -17.28 9.48 -9.28
N GLY A 69 -17.28 10.79 -9.04
CA GLY A 69 -18.13 11.46 -8.06
C GLY A 69 -17.81 11.03 -6.63
N TYR A 70 -16.53 10.95 -6.26
CA TYR A 70 -16.15 10.65 -4.87
C TYR A 70 -16.57 11.77 -3.92
N GLU A 71 -16.90 11.37 -2.70
CA GLU A 71 -17.15 12.33 -1.63
C GLU A 71 -15.84 12.83 -1.01
N ILE A 72 -15.75 14.14 -0.79
CA ILE A 72 -14.63 14.77 -0.09
C ILE A 72 -15.04 14.99 1.37
N ARG A 73 -14.38 14.30 2.30
CA ARG A 73 -14.63 14.45 3.74
C ARG A 73 -13.76 15.53 4.35
N GLN A 74 -14.16 16.04 5.52
CA GLN A 74 -13.35 16.96 6.32
C GLN A 74 -12.55 16.20 7.39
N THR A 75 -11.42 16.77 7.82
CA THR A 75 -10.65 16.39 9.00
C THR A 75 -11.39 16.79 10.27
N SER A 76 -10.94 16.31 11.43
CA SER A 76 -11.41 16.79 12.74
C SER A 76 -11.20 18.29 12.95
N THR A 77 -10.24 18.88 12.23
CA THR A 77 -9.91 20.32 12.21
C THR A 77 -10.76 21.13 11.22
N GLY A 78 -11.66 20.49 10.47
CA GLY A 78 -12.56 21.15 9.51
C GLY A 78 -11.96 21.39 8.12
N HIS A 79 -10.72 20.96 7.88
CA HIS A 79 -10.06 21.04 6.58
C HIS A 79 -10.44 19.85 5.67
N PRO A 80 -10.58 20.02 4.36
CA PRO A 80 -10.84 18.89 3.47
C PRO A 80 -9.70 17.84 3.48
N ARG A 81 -10.07 16.56 3.45
CA ARG A 81 -9.14 15.41 3.30
C ARG A 81 -8.93 15.11 1.82
N PHE A 82 -7.82 15.59 1.26
CA PHE A 82 -7.45 15.38 -0.14
C PHE A 82 -6.44 14.25 -0.36
N TYR A 83 -6.33 13.33 0.60
CA TYR A 83 -5.50 12.12 0.53
C TYR A 83 -6.32 10.83 0.51
N ARG A 84 -7.63 10.91 0.80
CA ARG A 84 -8.53 9.76 0.80
C ARG A 84 -9.87 10.14 0.18
N PHE A 85 -10.24 9.44 -0.87
CA PHE A 85 -11.49 9.61 -1.61
C PHE A 85 -12.33 8.36 -1.46
N GLU A 86 -13.58 8.48 -0.98
CA GLU A 86 -14.44 7.35 -0.64
C GLU A 86 -15.83 7.52 -1.27
N ARG A 87 -16.56 6.41 -1.40
CA ARG A 87 -17.97 6.39 -1.81
C ARG A 87 -18.19 7.08 -3.17
N PRO A 88 -17.63 6.56 -4.28
CA PRO A 88 -17.90 7.10 -5.60
C PRO A 88 -19.39 6.96 -5.94
N ALA A 89 -19.93 7.95 -6.65
CA ALA A 89 -21.26 7.86 -7.24
C ALA A 89 -21.33 6.77 -8.32
N ASP A 90 -20.26 6.59 -9.11
CA ASP A 90 -20.13 5.50 -10.08
C ASP A 90 -19.43 4.28 -9.45
N VAL A 91 -20.20 3.22 -9.21
CA VAL A 91 -19.71 1.97 -8.61
C VAL A 91 -18.76 1.16 -9.49
N ALA A 92 -18.55 1.57 -10.75
CA ALA A 92 -17.53 1.00 -11.63
C ALA A 92 -16.11 1.46 -11.26
N TYR A 93 -15.97 2.53 -10.47
CA TYR A 93 -14.71 3.01 -9.94
C TYR A 93 -14.29 2.28 -8.64
N PRO A 94 -13.02 2.39 -8.22
CA PRO A 94 -12.57 1.89 -6.93
C PRO A 94 -13.43 2.46 -5.80
N HIS A 95 -13.75 1.66 -4.79
CA HIS A 95 -14.57 2.10 -3.66
C HIS A 95 -13.87 3.18 -2.81
N MET A 96 -12.55 3.08 -2.70
CA MET A 96 -11.70 4.04 -2.01
C MET A 96 -10.40 4.23 -2.80
N ILE A 97 -9.88 5.46 -2.79
CA ILE A 97 -8.50 5.79 -3.18
C ILE A 97 -7.83 6.37 -1.94
N GLU A 98 -6.64 5.88 -1.62
CA GLU A 98 -5.77 6.43 -0.58
C GLU A 98 -4.40 6.77 -1.17
N LEU A 99 -3.94 7.98 -0.88
CA LEU A 99 -2.69 8.54 -1.37
C LEU A 99 -1.64 8.54 -0.27
N PHE A 100 -0.46 8.03 -0.61
CA PHE A 100 0.74 8.02 0.22
C PHE A 100 1.85 8.79 -0.48
N SER A 101 2.77 9.36 0.28
CA SER A 101 3.99 9.95 -0.25
C SER A 101 5.10 9.89 0.80
N ARG A 102 6.36 10.01 0.38
CA ARG A 102 7.40 10.38 1.35
C ARG A 102 7.22 11.82 1.82
N ARG A 103 8.00 12.21 2.82
CA ARG A 103 8.07 13.60 3.27
C ARG A 103 8.82 14.45 2.24
N LEU A 104 8.33 15.66 2.01
CA LEU A 104 9.00 16.70 1.26
C LEU A 104 9.81 17.57 2.23
N ASP A 105 11.12 17.67 2.04
CA ASP A 105 12.03 18.34 2.98
C ASP A 105 11.76 19.84 3.13
N ASP A 106 11.21 20.48 2.09
CA ASP A 106 10.97 21.94 2.03
C ASP A 106 9.62 22.38 2.62
N LEU A 107 8.83 21.48 3.21
CA LEU A 107 7.50 21.81 3.74
C LEU A 107 7.46 21.83 5.27
N VAL A 108 7.18 22.99 5.86
CA VAL A 108 6.86 23.12 7.29
C VAL A 108 5.44 22.57 7.50
N LEU A 109 5.35 21.43 8.19
CA LEU A 109 4.07 20.82 8.54
C LEU A 109 3.33 21.70 9.57
N GLY A 110 2.05 21.99 9.31
CA GLY A 110 1.12 22.46 10.35
C GLY A 110 0.69 21.31 11.27
N ASP A 111 -0.27 21.57 12.16
CA ASP A 111 -0.68 20.66 13.26
C ASP A 111 -1.08 19.22 12.82
N ASP A 112 -1.37 18.98 11.53
CA ASP A 112 -1.58 17.66 10.95
C ASP A 112 -0.25 17.06 10.41
N ALA A 113 0.71 16.80 11.32
CA ALA A 113 2.06 16.29 11.00
C ALA A 113 2.11 14.95 10.23
N TYR A 114 0.96 14.29 10.02
CA TYR A 114 0.82 13.04 9.26
C TYR A 114 0.50 13.25 7.78
N LEU A 115 0.22 14.49 7.35
CA LEU A 115 -0.20 14.81 5.99
C LEU A 115 0.72 15.85 5.35
N THR A 116 1.12 15.63 4.10
CA THR A 116 1.89 16.62 3.33
C THR A 116 1.12 17.10 2.09
N PRO A 117 0.94 18.42 1.91
CA PRO A 117 0.53 19.00 0.62
C PRO A 117 1.50 18.64 -0.51
N LEU A 118 0.96 18.30 -1.68
CA LEU A 118 1.77 17.98 -2.85
C LEU A 118 2.08 19.23 -3.68
N PRO A 119 3.32 19.38 -4.16
CA PRO A 119 3.70 20.47 -5.04
C PRO A 119 3.09 20.23 -6.42
N MET A 120 2.05 20.99 -6.75
CA MET A 120 1.47 21.01 -8.09
C MET A 120 1.45 22.45 -8.57
N ASP A 121 2.15 22.73 -9.67
CA ASP A 121 2.24 24.08 -10.22
C ASP A 121 0.86 24.55 -10.72
N GLY A 122 0.17 25.45 -10.00
CA GLY A 122 -1.05 26.10 -10.51
C GLY A 122 -2.21 26.25 -9.52
N THR A 123 -3.43 26.43 -10.06
CA THR A 123 -4.68 26.75 -9.35
C THR A 123 -5.47 25.54 -8.87
N VAL A 124 -4.92 24.34 -9.01
CA VAL A 124 -5.56 23.08 -8.64
C VAL A 124 -5.62 22.99 -7.10
N SER A 125 -6.75 22.55 -6.52
CA SER A 125 -6.81 22.27 -5.08
C SER A 125 -5.70 21.30 -4.68
N SER A 126 -4.89 21.67 -3.68
CA SER A 126 -3.72 20.89 -3.29
C SER A 126 -4.14 19.51 -2.80
N LEU A 127 -3.71 18.48 -3.52
CA LEU A 127 -3.76 17.11 -3.03
C LEU A 127 -2.92 17.00 -1.75
N SER A 128 -3.26 16.06 -0.89
CA SER A 128 -2.44 15.66 0.24
C SER A 128 -2.19 14.17 0.22
N ALA A 129 -1.21 13.70 1.00
CA ALA A 129 -0.91 12.29 1.12
C ALA A 129 -0.53 11.92 2.56
N ILE A 130 -0.80 10.66 2.93
CA ILE A 130 -0.31 10.06 4.17
C ILE A 130 1.19 9.84 4.04
N LEU A 131 1.94 10.26 5.06
CA LEU A 131 3.39 10.08 5.05
C LEU A 131 3.78 8.61 5.19
N LEU A 132 4.55 8.14 4.21
CA LEU A 132 5.32 6.91 4.26
C LEU A 132 6.74 7.23 4.72
N ASP A 133 7.28 6.37 5.59
CA ASP A 133 8.64 6.46 6.09
C ASP A 133 9.67 6.38 4.95
N ASP A 134 10.77 7.12 5.06
CA ASP A 134 11.75 7.25 3.97
C ASP A 134 12.44 5.90 3.63
N ASP A 135 12.68 5.03 4.62
CA ASP A 135 13.22 3.69 4.37
C ASP A 135 12.22 2.83 3.59
N TYR A 136 10.92 2.94 3.91
CA TYR A 136 9.85 2.25 3.17
C TYR A 136 9.67 2.83 1.77
N TYR A 137 9.78 4.15 1.61
CA TYR A 137 9.73 4.78 0.30
C TYR A 137 10.84 4.27 -0.60
N ALA A 138 12.10 4.32 -0.14
CA ALA A 138 13.24 3.83 -0.88
C ALA A 138 13.08 2.34 -1.24
N PHE A 139 12.61 1.53 -0.28
CA PHE A 139 12.36 0.11 -0.47
C PHE A 139 11.30 -0.19 -1.55
N VAL A 140 10.20 0.57 -1.57
CA VAL A 140 9.15 0.46 -2.59
C VAL A 140 9.67 0.90 -3.96
N MET A 141 10.41 2.01 -4.02
CA MET A 141 10.93 2.54 -5.27
C MET A 141 11.97 1.62 -5.92
N GLU A 142 12.82 0.97 -5.12
CA GLU A 142 13.79 -0.02 -5.61
C GLU A 142 13.11 -1.26 -6.22
N GLY A 143 12.01 -1.72 -5.63
CA GLY A 143 11.27 -2.90 -6.11
C GLY A 143 10.12 -2.60 -7.07
N ARG A 144 10.02 -1.36 -7.57
CA ARG A 144 8.94 -0.92 -8.45
C ARG A 144 9.00 -1.64 -9.80
N ARG A 145 7.89 -2.25 -10.19
CA ARG A 145 7.62 -2.68 -11.57
C ARG A 145 6.81 -1.62 -12.29
N GLN A 146 7.06 -1.49 -13.58
CA GLN A 146 6.40 -0.50 -14.41
C GLN A 146 6.16 -1.03 -15.82
N THR A 147 4.98 -0.73 -16.33
CA THR A 147 4.57 -0.80 -17.73
C THR A 147 4.05 0.59 -18.14
N ASP A 148 3.75 0.82 -19.41
CA ASP A 148 3.18 2.11 -19.87
C ASP A 148 1.81 2.44 -19.23
N GLU A 149 1.13 1.42 -18.72
CA GLU A 149 -0.24 1.50 -18.21
C GLU A 149 -0.32 1.48 -16.68
N LEU A 150 0.68 0.89 -16.00
CA LEU A 150 0.62 0.62 -14.58
C LEU A 150 2.02 0.52 -13.96
N ALA A 151 2.17 1.04 -12.75
CA ALA A 151 3.28 0.76 -11.86
C ALA A 151 2.79 0.15 -10.54
N TRP A 152 3.49 -0.87 -10.06
CA TRP A 152 3.15 -1.59 -8.82
C TRP A 152 4.39 -2.23 -8.21
N ILE A 153 4.25 -2.75 -6.98
CA ILE A 153 5.24 -3.61 -6.34
C ILE A 153 4.72 -5.04 -6.18
N GLU A 154 5.65 -6.00 -6.14
CA GLU A 154 5.34 -7.42 -6.00
C GLU A 154 5.42 -7.91 -4.56
N ALA A 155 5.23 -9.22 -4.37
CA ALA A 155 5.23 -9.89 -3.07
C ALA A 155 6.46 -9.55 -2.23
N ASP A 156 7.62 -9.44 -2.89
CA ASP A 156 8.91 -9.15 -2.28
C ASP A 156 8.90 -7.84 -1.47
N ARG A 157 8.21 -6.80 -1.96
CA ARG A 157 8.02 -5.52 -1.25
C ARG A 157 6.71 -5.46 -0.47
N LEU A 158 5.64 -6.09 -0.97
CA LEU A 158 4.33 -6.07 -0.32
C LEU A 158 4.34 -6.75 1.05
N ILE A 159 5.12 -7.81 1.22
CA ILE A 159 5.20 -8.55 2.49
C ILE A 159 5.72 -7.66 3.63
N PRO A 160 6.87 -6.96 3.54
CA PRO A 160 7.29 -6.03 4.59
C PRO A 160 6.30 -4.88 4.84
N LEU A 161 5.66 -4.33 3.80
CA LEU A 161 4.62 -3.30 3.98
C LEU A 161 3.41 -3.83 4.76
N LYS A 162 2.96 -5.06 4.46
CA LYS A 162 1.86 -5.72 5.19
C LYS A 162 2.24 -6.02 6.64
N ALA A 163 3.50 -6.44 6.88
CA ALA A 163 4.03 -6.66 8.21
C ALA A 163 4.03 -5.37 9.05
N SER A 164 4.46 -4.24 8.46
CA SER A 164 4.41 -2.92 9.10
C SER A 164 2.99 -2.51 9.49
N ALA A 165 2.04 -2.62 8.55
CA ALA A 165 0.63 -2.30 8.80
C ALA A 165 0.01 -3.18 9.89
N TRP A 166 0.41 -4.46 9.95
CA TRP A 166 -0.01 -5.36 11.03
C TRP A 166 0.51 -4.88 12.39
N LEU A 167 1.80 -4.54 12.49
CA LEU A 167 2.40 -4.04 13.72
C LEU A 167 1.74 -2.74 14.20
N ASP A 168 1.50 -1.80 13.29
CA ASP A 168 0.83 -0.53 13.59
C ASP A 168 -0.58 -0.75 14.16
N LEU A 169 -1.42 -1.51 13.44
CA LEU A 169 -2.79 -1.76 13.88
C LEU A 169 -2.85 -2.55 15.19
N SER A 170 -1.95 -3.51 15.38
CA SER A 170 -1.85 -4.24 16.65
C SER A 170 -1.39 -3.37 17.82
N ALA A 171 -0.49 -2.42 17.59
CA ALA A 171 -0.06 -1.47 18.62
C ALA A 171 -1.21 -0.53 19.02
N ARG A 172 -1.97 -0.04 18.03
CA ARG A 172 -3.15 0.81 18.25
C ARG A 172 -4.27 0.08 18.98
N GLU A 173 -4.55 -1.17 18.62
CA GLU A 173 -5.49 -2.03 19.35
C GLU A 173 -5.05 -2.23 20.81
N ALA A 174 -3.77 -2.51 21.05
CA ALA A 174 -3.22 -2.65 22.40
C ALA A 174 -3.29 -1.34 23.22
N ALA A 175 -3.24 -0.18 22.56
CA ALA A 175 -3.43 1.14 23.16
C ALA A 175 -4.92 1.48 23.44
N GLY A 176 -5.85 0.60 23.06
CA GLY A 176 -7.29 0.77 23.28
C GLY A 176 -7.99 1.64 22.21
N GLU A 177 -7.33 1.89 21.07
CA GLU A 177 -7.99 2.56 19.95
C GLU A 177 -9.05 1.65 19.29
N PRO A 178 -10.13 2.23 18.73
CA PRO A 178 -11.13 1.46 17.99
C PRO A 178 -10.56 0.96 16.66
N VAL A 179 -10.00 -0.25 16.67
CA VAL A 179 -9.48 -0.96 15.50
C VAL A 179 -10.36 -2.19 15.20
N ASP A 180 -10.67 -2.45 13.93
CA ASP A 180 -11.33 -3.70 13.54
C ASP A 180 -10.29 -4.83 13.49
N GLY A 181 -10.42 -5.84 14.36
CA GLY A 181 -9.51 -6.99 14.38
C GLY A 181 -9.47 -7.77 13.05
N ARG A 182 -10.46 -7.61 12.16
CA ARG A 182 -10.40 -8.14 10.78
C ARG A 182 -9.35 -7.43 9.94
N ASP A 183 -9.14 -6.14 10.17
CA ASP A 183 -8.11 -5.36 9.49
C ASP A 183 -6.72 -5.75 9.95
N ILE A 184 -6.53 -6.08 11.23
CA ILE A 184 -5.28 -6.69 11.69
C ILE A 184 -5.08 -8.04 11.01
N ARG A 185 -6.05 -8.96 11.13
CA ARG A 185 -5.93 -10.33 10.62
C ARG A 185 -5.72 -10.41 9.11
N LYS A 186 -6.30 -9.49 8.32
CA LYS A 186 -6.11 -9.50 6.86
C LYS A 186 -4.65 -9.25 6.49
N HIS A 187 -3.94 -8.35 7.17
CA HIS A 187 -2.53 -8.07 6.86
C HIS A 187 -1.63 -9.27 7.16
N LEU A 188 -1.82 -9.91 8.32
CA LEU A 188 -1.12 -11.15 8.67
C LEU A 188 -1.37 -12.23 7.61
N ASN A 189 -2.63 -12.51 7.29
CA ASN A 189 -2.98 -13.53 6.30
C ASN A 189 -2.43 -13.22 4.90
N ASP A 190 -2.38 -11.94 4.51
CA ASP A 190 -1.85 -11.52 3.22
C ASP A 190 -0.34 -11.77 3.12
N VAL A 191 0.43 -11.62 4.20
CA VAL A 191 1.86 -12.00 4.24
C VAL A 191 2.04 -13.47 3.87
N PHE A 192 1.25 -14.37 4.47
CA PHE A 192 1.35 -15.81 4.20
C PHE A 192 0.88 -16.17 2.79
N ARG A 193 -0.17 -15.51 2.27
CA ARG A 193 -0.61 -15.70 0.88
C ARG A 193 0.48 -15.31 -0.11
N LEU A 194 1.06 -14.12 0.08
CA LEU A 194 2.09 -13.56 -0.80
C LEU A 194 3.41 -14.34 -0.70
N ALA A 195 3.72 -14.91 0.46
CA ALA A 195 4.94 -15.70 0.64
C ALA A 195 5.02 -16.89 -0.34
N GLN A 196 3.88 -17.40 -0.84
CA GLN A 196 3.85 -18.46 -1.86
C GLN A 196 4.54 -18.05 -3.17
N LEU A 197 4.61 -16.75 -3.46
CA LEU A 197 5.23 -16.21 -4.67
C LEU A 197 6.75 -16.03 -4.55
N LEU A 198 7.29 -16.11 -3.34
CA LEU A 198 8.73 -15.96 -3.14
C LEU A 198 9.45 -17.27 -3.44
N SER A 199 10.56 -17.17 -4.18
CA SER A 199 11.48 -18.28 -4.39
C SER A 199 12.46 -18.41 -3.22
N GLY A 200 12.83 -19.64 -2.88
CA GLY A 200 13.71 -19.90 -1.73
C GLY A 200 15.16 -19.43 -1.89
N ASP A 201 15.57 -19.10 -3.12
CA ASP A 201 16.89 -18.55 -3.45
C ASP A 201 16.91 -17.02 -3.51
N GLN A 202 15.75 -16.36 -3.36
CA GLN A 202 15.69 -14.90 -3.29
C GLN A 202 16.43 -14.38 -2.07
N GLN A 203 17.09 -13.24 -2.25
CA GLN A 203 17.80 -12.53 -1.20
C GLN A 203 17.42 -11.05 -1.31
N ILE A 204 16.69 -10.56 -0.32
CA ILE A 204 16.17 -9.20 -0.28
C ILE A 204 16.78 -8.50 0.92
N VAL A 205 17.56 -7.45 0.66
CA VAL A 205 18.12 -6.59 1.70
C VAL A 205 17.05 -5.59 2.11
N LEU A 206 16.78 -5.52 3.41
CA LEU A 206 15.83 -4.59 3.99
C LEU A 206 16.56 -3.35 4.54
N PRO A 207 16.12 -2.12 4.24
CA PRO A 207 16.74 -0.93 4.81
C PRO A 207 16.26 -0.65 6.23
N GLY A 208 17.14 -0.05 7.04
CA GLY A 208 16.87 0.56 8.36
C GLY A 208 15.62 0.06 9.10
N LYS A 209 14.58 0.90 9.12
CA LYS A 209 13.32 0.64 9.82
C LYS A 209 12.53 -0.54 9.26
N VAL A 210 12.62 -0.81 7.97
CA VAL A 210 11.99 -1.99 7.34
C VAL A 210 12.56 -3.27 7.94
N THR A 211 13.89 -3.36 8.13
CA THR A 211 14.53 -4.49 8.81
C THR A 211 14.00 -4.66 10.23
N GLN A 212 13.98 -3.57 11.00
CA GLN A 212 13.56 -3.61 12.40
C GLN A 212 12.12 -4.13 12.54
N GLN A 213 11.19 -3.52 11.80
CA GLN A 213 9.78 -3.89 11.86
C GLN A 213 9.53 -5.29 11.29
N PHE A 214 10.20 -5.67 10.20
CA PHE A 214 10.01 -7.01 9.66
C PHE A 214 10.52 -8.10 10.61
N THR A 215 11.65 -7.86 11.28
CA THR A 215 12.18 -8.77 12.31
C THR A 215 11.21 -8.90 13.49
N GLU A 216 10.66 -7.78 13.97
CA GLU A 216 9.65 -7.79 15.04
C GLU A 216 8.39 -8.55 14.61
N PHE A 217 7.91 -8.29 13.40
CA PHE A 217 6.76 -8.99 12.83
C PHE A 217 6.98 -10.50 12.83
N LEU A 218 8.12 -11.00 12.33
CA LEU A 218 8.38 -12.44 12.29
C LEU A 218 8.40 -13.08 13.69
N ALA A 219 8.91 -12.36 14.70
CA ALA A 219 8.91 -12.84 16.08
C ALA A 219 7.49 -12.93 16.67
N ARG A 220 6.63 -11.96 16.36
CA ARG A 220 5.25 -11.92 16.86
C ARG A 220 4.32 -12.85 16.07
N ALA A 221 4.47 -12.92 14.75
CA ALA A 221 3.68 -13.78 13.87
C ALA A 221 3.82 -15.27 14.23
N ASP A 222 4.92 -15.69 14.84
CA ASP A 222 5.10 -17.06 15.34
C ASP A 222 4.14 -17.42 16.49
N GLN A 223 3.68 -16.42 17.24
CA GLN A 223 2.73 -16.59 18.35
C GLN A 223 1.27 -16.48 17.91
N GLU A 224 1.02 -16.07 16.68
CA GLU A 224 -0.33 -15.92 16.13
C GLU A 224 -0.88 -17.25 15.61
N LYS A 225 -2.20 -17.43 15.68
CA LYS A 225 -2.85 -18.61 15.10
C LYS A 225 -3.29 -18.32 13.66
N ILE A 226 -2.63 -18.96 12.69
CA ILE A 226 -2.91 -18.78 11.27
C ILE A 226 -3.50 -20.06 10.67
N ASP A 227 -4.71 -19.97 10.12
CA ASP A 227 -5.36 -21.10 9.46
C ASP A 227 -4.92 -21.20 8.00
N LEU A 228 -3.76 -21.83 7.76
CA LEU A 228 -3.21 -22.01 6.41
C LEU A 228 -4.17 -22.74 5.46
N LYS A 229 -5.02 -23.64 5.98
CA LYS A 229 -6.04 -24.33 5.16
C LYS A 229 -7.10 -23.36 4.67
N GLN A 230 -7.57 -22.46 5.53
CA GLN A 230 -8.48 -21.38 5.13
C GLN A 230 -7.83 -20.43 4.11
N LEU A 231 -6.51 -20.26 4.18
CA LEU A 231 -5.74 -19.49 3.20
C LEU A 231 -5.46 -20.24 1.89
N LYS A 232 -5.89 -21.51 1.77
CA LYS A 232 -5.58 -22.44 0.66
C LYS A 232 -4.07 -22.67 0.45
N ILE A 233 -3.28 -22.51 1.51
CA ILE A 233 -1.83 -22.75 1.51
C ILE A 233 -1.60 -24.21 1.90
N VAL A 234 -0.90 -24.96 1.04
CA VAL A 234 -0.63 -26.39 1.21
C VAL A 234 0.87 -26.67 1.10
N GLY A 235 1.33 -27.80 1.67
CA GLY A 235 2.73 -28.23 1.54
C GLY A 235 3.74 -27.46 2.40
N THR A 236 3.28 -26.61 3.33
CA THR A 236 4.12 -25.89 4.28
C THR A 236 3.37 -25.66 5.59
N THR A 237 4.12 -25.41 6.66
CA THR A 237 3.64 -24.97 7.97
C THR A 237 3.89 -23.48 8.19
N GLN A 238 3.30 -22.92 9.25
CA GLN A 238 3.54 -21.53 9.64
C GLN A 238 5.01 -21.32 10.01
N ALA A 239 5.59 -22.22 10.81
CA ALA A 239 6.99 -22.19 11.21
C ALA A 239 7.95 -22.26 10.01
N GLU A 240 7.70 -23.16 9.04
CA GLU A 240 8.49 -23.25 7.81
C GLU A 240 8.37 -21.99 6.96
N THR A 241 7.18 -21.41 6.86
CA THR A 241 6.97 -20.15 6.11
C THR A 241 7.74 -19.00 6.76
N ILE A 242 7.68 -18.86 8.10
CA ILE A 242 8.41 -17.84 8.86
C ILE A 242 9.93 -18.05 8.71
N ALA A 243 10.41 -19.29 8.80
CA ALA A 243 11.82 -19.61 8.61
C ALA A 243 12.29 -19.20 7.20
N ARG A 244 11.53 -19.56 6.17
CA ARG A 244 11.83 -19.16 4.78
C ARG A 244 11.82 -17.65 4.60
N LEU A 245 10.86 -16.92 5.18
CA LEU A 245 10.86 -15.47 5.15
C LEU A 245 12.12 -14.89 5.82
N ARG A 246 12.57 -15.48 6.93
CA ARG A 246 13.82 -15.06 7.61
C ARG A 246 15.06 -15.30 6.74
N ASP A 247 15.07 -16.36 5.93
CA ASP A 247 16.21 -16.67 5.06
C ASP A 247 16.28 -15.76 3.82
N ILE A 248 15.11 -15.36 3.30
CA ILE A 248 14.95 -14.49 2.14
C ILE A 248 15.23 -13.03 2.48
N TYR A 249 14.70 -12.54 3.61
CA TYR A 249 14.80 -11.14 4.01
C TYR A 249 15.91 -10.93 5.03
N ARG A 250 16.90 -10.11 4.69
CA ARG A 250 18.08 -9.88 5.53
C ARG A 250 18.27 -8.39 5.81
N GLY A 251 18.83 -8.09 6.97
CA GLY A 251 19.35 -6.75 7.25
C GLY A 251 20.57 -6.44 6.38
N PRO A 252 20.96 -5.15 6.29
CA PRO A 252 22.14 -4.72 5.55
C PRO A 252 23.45 -5.13 6.24
#